data_AF-A0A2M9CQB4-F1
#
_entry.id   AF-A0A2M9CQB4-F1
#
_cell.length_a   1.000
_cell.length_b   1.000
_cell.length_c   1.000
_cell.angle_alpha   90.00
_cell.angle_beta   90.00
_cell.angle_gamma   90.00
#
_symmetry.space_group_name_H-M   'P 1'
#
loop_
_entity.id
_entity.type
_entity.pdbx_description
1 polymer ?
#
loop_
_entity_poly.entity_id
_entity_poly.type
_entity_poly.pdbx_seq_one_letter_code
_entity_poly.pdbx_strand_id
1 'polypeptide(L)'
;MVSLSRLFSRRTTAQDDAAGTEPGTGRRATLAHLGEFTRTRVGVEAYIEPPTHDTPTTLMLVATTGEWTRRRVPDAAAARKVAAQLGVPVYDVLFTGYPQRYRDWTSAQRHR
;
A
#
# COMPACT_ATOMS: atom_id res chain seq x y z
N MET A 1 -35.17 22.91 21.04
CA MET A 1 -34.36 23.57 19.99
C MET A 1 -32.94 23.02 20.08
N VAL A 2 -32.57 22.14 19.13
CA VAL A 2 -31.24 21.94 18.51
C VAL A 2 -30.02 21.65 19.42
N SER A 3 -29.07 20.74 19.13
CA SER A 3 -28.97 19.52 18.34
C SER A 3 -27.56 18.93 18.55
N LEU A 4 -27.38 17.69 18.07
CA LEU A 4 -26.17 17.15 17.44
C LEU A 4 -25.03 16.60 18.31
N SER A 5 -25.22 15.35 18.75
CA SER A 5 -24.12 14.40 18.88
C SER A 5 -23.65 13.99 17.47
N ARG A 6 -22.52 14.54 17.00
CA ARG A 6 -21.81 13.97 15.82
C ARG A 6 -20.83 12.91 16.32
N LEU A 7 -21.31 11.67 16.32
CA LEU A 7 -20.50 10.48 16.50
C LEU A 7 -19.46 10.39 15.38
N PHE A 8 -18.19 10.36 15.79
CA PHE A 8 -17.01 9.85 15.09
C PHE A 8 -17.18 9.52 13.60
N SER A 9 -16.84 10.48 12.74
CA SER A 9 -16.54 10.19 11.33
C SER A 9 -15.14 9.60 11.26
N ARG A 10 -15.06 8.27 11.36
CA ARG A 10 -13.85 7.52 11.03
C ARG A 10 -13.68 7.66 9.52
N ARG A 11 -12.77 8.53 9.08
CA ARG A 11 -12.33 8.58 7.68
C ARG A 11 -11.50 7.32 7.44
N THR A 12 -12.17 6.20 7.31
CA THR A 12 -11.56 4.93 6.96
C THR A 12 -10.94 5.10 5.59
N THR A 13 -9.66 4.79 5.46
CA THR A 13 -8.97 4.48 4.21
C THR A 13 -9.53 3.20 3.56
N ALA A 14 -10.87 3.04 3.56
CA ALA A 14 -11.64 1.96 2.96
C ALA A 14 -11.85 2.17 1.45
N GLN A 15 -11.02 3.02 0.82
CA GLN A 15 -11.06 3.23 -0.62
C GLN A 15 -10.06 2.33 -1.37
N ASP A 16 -9.38 1.41 -0.68
CA ASP A 16 -8.52 0.38 -1.28
C ASP A 16 -9.30 -0.90 -1.69
N ASP A 17 -10.58 -1.03 -1.31
CA ASP A 17 -11.36 -2.28 -1.45
C ASP A 17 -12.23 -2.38 -2.71
N ALA A 18 -12.38 -1.32 -3.51
CA ALA A 18 -13.26 -1.33 -4.68
C ALA A 18 -12.48 -1.43 -6.02
N ALA A 19 -11.92 -2.60 -6.32
CA ALA A 19 -11.52 -2.96 -7.68
C ALA A 19 -12.31 -4.19 -8.14
N GLY A 20 -13.45 -3.93 -8.77
CA GLY A 20 -14.44 -4.92 -9.19
C GLY A 20 -14.02 -5.85 -10.34
N THR A 21 -14.48 -7.10 -10.19
CA THR A 21 -15.13 -8.06 -11.11
C THR A 21 -14.61 -8.35 -12.52
N GLU A 22 -13.71 -7.56 -13.13
CA GLU A 22 -13.15 -7.88 -14.45
C GLU A 22 -11.66 -8.31 -14.35
N PRO A 23 -11.26 -9.49 -14.88
CA PRO A 23 -9.90 -10.06 -14.71
C PRO A 23 -8.70 -9.17 -15.11
N GLY A 24 -8.92 -8.03 -15.78
CA GLY A 24 -7.86 -7.06 -16.13
C GLY A 24 -7.94 -5.70 -15.43
N THR A 25 -9.12 -5.29 -14.94
CA THR A 25 -9.34 -3.93 -14.42
C THR A 25 -8.60 -3.71 -13.11
N GLY A 26 -8.63 -4.70 -12.21
CA GLY A 26 -7.91 -4.61 -10.94
C GLY A 26 -6.41 -4.47 -11.13
N ARG A 27 -5.80 -5.23 -12.07
CA ARG A 27 -4.37 -5.14 -12.36
C ARG A 27 -3.98 -3.76 -12.92
N ARG A 28 -4.76 -3.21 -13.84
CA ARG A 28 -4.53 -1.86 -14.38
C ARG A 28 -4.63 -0.79 -13.30
N ALA A 29 -5.65 -0.86 -12.44
CA ALA A 29 -5.82 0.08 -11.33
C ALA A 29 -4.65 0.01 -10.34
N THR A 30 -4.17 -1.21 -10.03
CA THR A 30 -3.00 -1.40 -9.18
C THR A 30 -1.74 -0.79 -9.80
N LEU A 31 -1.47 -1.04 -11.09
CA LEU A 31 -0.32 -0.44 -11.77
C LEU A 31 -0.40 1.09 -11.85
N ALA A 32 -1.58 1.65 -12.14
CA ALA A 32 -1.77 3.09 -12.19
C ALA A 32 -1.50 3.75 -10.82
N HIS A 33 -2.04 3.16 -9.75
CA HIS A 33 -1.88 3.63 -8.38
C HIS A 33 -0.43 3.58 -7.90
N LEU A 34 0.21 2.41 -8.04
CA LEU A 34 1.60 2.21 -7.62
C LEU A 34 2.58 3.00 -8.50
N GLY A 35 2.27 3.15 -9.79
CA GLY A 35 3.02 3.98 -10.73
C GLY A 35 2.95 5.46 -10.39
N GLU A 36 1.78 5.99 -10.03
CA GLU A 36 1.64 7.36 -9.56
C GLU A 36 2.47 7.63 -8.31
N PHE A 37 2.42 6.72 -7.33
CA PHE A 37 3.25 6.82 -6.13
C PHE A 37 4.75 6.87 -6.47
N THR A 38 5.20 5.97 -7.35
CA THR A 38 6.61 5.90 -7.77
C THR A 38 7.07 7.15 -8.53
N ARG A 39 6.20 7.77 -9.35
CA ARG A 39 6.52 9.00 -10.09
C ARG A 39 6.68 10.24 -9.21
N THR A 40 5.95 10.29 -8.10
CA THR A 40 5.81 11.50 -7.28
C THR A 40 6.60 11.45 -5.98
N ARG A 41 7.13 10.28 -5.61
CA ARG A 41 7.95 10.09 -4.40
C ARG A 41 9.37 9.68 -4.79
N VAL A 42 10.33 10.08 -3.96
CA VAL A 42 11.77 9.78 -4.17
C VAL A 42 12.20 8.53 -3.42
N GLY A 43 13.07 7.73 -4.04
CA GLY A 43 13.71 6.56 -3.43
C GLY A 43 12.69 5.55 -2.92
N VAL A 44 11.76 5.16 -3.80
CA VAL A 44 10.70 4.19 -3.48
C VAL A 44 11.26 2.78 -3.50
N GLU A 45 11.00 2.03 -2.44
CA GLU A 45 11.29 0.60 -2.34
C GLU A 45 10.00 -0.19 -2.17
N ALA A 46 9.95 -1.37 -2.76
CA ALA A 46 8.85 -2.31 -2.67
C ALA A 46 9.08 -3.39 -1.61
N TYR A 47 8.02 -3.75 -0.89
CA TYR A 47 8.00 -4.80 0.12
C TYR A 47 6.82 -5.72 -0.16
N ILE A 48 7.09 -7.02 -0.29
CA ILE A 48 6.07 -8.06 -0.44
C ILE A 48 5.65 -8.50 0.95
N GLU A 49 4.36 -8.32 1.24
CA GLU A 49 3.71 -8.84 2.44
C GLU A 49 3.13 -10.21 2.09
N PRO A 50 3.45 -11.28 2.85
CA PRO A 50 2.85 -12.58 2.65
C PRO A 50 1.34 -12.53 2.96
N PRO A 51 0.54 -13.44 2.41
CA PRO A 51 -0.85 -13.54 2.79
C PRO A 51 -0.98 -13.94 4.27
N THR A 52 -1.97 -13.38 4.93
CA THR A 52 -2.46 -13.82 6.25
C THR A 52 -3.87 -14.41 6.09
N HIS A 53 -4.48 -14.83 7.19
CA HIS A 53 -5.86 -15.32 7.19
C HIS A 53 -6.85 -14.30 6.59
N ASP A 54 -6.66 -13.01 6.90
CA ASP A 54 -7.61 -11.95 6.55
C ASP A 54 -7.14 -11.06 5.39
N THR A 55 -5.89 -11.19 4.96
CA THR A 55 -5.30 -10.30 3.94
C THR A 55 -4.53 -11.12 2.91
N PRO A 56 -4.85 -11.01 1.60
CA PRO A 56 -4.06 -11.68 0.58
C PRO A 56 -2.69 -11.02 0.41
N THR A 57 -1.83 -11.64 -0.40
CA THR A 57 -0.51 -11.10 -0.74
C THR A 57 -0.62 -9.63 -1.16
N THR A 58 0.24 -8.79 -0.60
CA THR A 58 0.19 -7.34 -0.80
C THR A 58 1.56 -6.82 -1.19
N LEU A 59 1.59 -5.87 -2.12
CA LEU A 59 2.79 -5.12 -2.46
C LEU A 59 2.68 -3.73 -1.81
N MET A 60 3.58 -3.43 -0.89
CA MET A 60 3.70 -2.13 -0.24
C MET A 60 4.88 -1.35 -0.84
N LEU A 61 4.67 -0.07 -1.14
CA LEU A 61 5.72 0.86 -1.54
C LEU A 61 6.02 1.81 -0.39
N VAL A 62 7.31 2.05 -0.11
CA VAL A 62 7.77 2.97 0.93
C VAL A 62 8.78 3.94 0.32
N ALA A 63 8.43 5.24 0.37
CA ALA A 63 9.30 6.33 -0.07
C ALA A 63 10.43 6.60 0.91
N THR A 64 11.41 7.41 0.50
CA THR A 64 12.53 7.87 1.36
C THR A 64 12.04 8.57 2.63
N THR A 65 10.92 9.30 2.54
CA THR A 65 10.31 10.01 3.68
C THR A 65 9.62 9.09 4.68
N GLY A 66 9.41 7.81 4.34
CA GLY A 66 8.60 6.88 5.11
C GLY A 66 7.12 6.86 4.73
N GLU A 67 6.66 7.81 3.90
CA GLU A 67 5.33 7.73 3.28
C GLU A 67 5.18 6.41 2.54
N TRP A 68 4.01 5.78 2.63
CA TRP A 68 3.78 4.48 2.05
C TRP A 68 2.38 4.33 1.46
N THR A 69 2.25 3.40 0.53
CA THR A 69 0.97 2.93 0.00
C THR A 69 1.04 1.43 -0.27
N ARG A 70 -0.09 0.74 -0.38
CA ARG A 70 -0.10 -0.72 -0.62
C ARG A 70 -1.27 -1.16 -1.49
N ARG A 71 -1.09 -2.26 -2.22
CA ARG A 71 -2.14 -2.86 -3.06
C ARG A 71 -2.09 -4.38 -3.02
N ARG A 72 -3.26 -5.01 -2.98
CA ARG A 72 -3.40 -6.46 -3.12
C ARG A 72 -2.89 -6.91 -4.49
N VAL A 73 -2.21 -8.06 -4.51
CA VAL A 73 -1.71 -8.72 -5.71
C VAL A 73 -2.01 -10.22 -5.62
N PRO A 74 -2.11 -10.95 -6.76
CA PRO A 74 -2.44 -12.37 -6.73
C PRO A 74 -1.46 -13.22 -5.90
N ASP A 75 -0.16 -12.97 -6.07
CA ASP A 75 0.92 -13.73 -5.44
C ASP A 75 2.24 -12.94 -5.43
N ALA A 76 3.27 -13.50 -4.79
CA ALA A 76 4.59 -12.87 -4.71
C ALA A 76 5.26 -12.72 -6.08
N ALA A 77 5.00 -13.61 -7.04
CA ALA A 77 5.57 -13.51 -8.38
C ALA A 77 4.98 -12.33 -9.16
N ALA A 78 3.67 -12.09 -9.03
CA ALA A 78 2.99 -10.93 -9.55
C ALA A 78 3.52 -9.65 -8.90
N ALA A 79 3.77 -9.67 -7.59
CA ALA A 79 4.39 -8.55 -6.86
C ALA A 79 5.77 -8.19 -7.43
N ARG A 80 6.64 -9.19 -7.63
CA ARG A 80 7.98 -8.98 -8.25
C ARG A 80 7.89 -8.44 -9.67
N LYS A 81 6.95 -8.95 -10.48
CA LYS A 81 6.70 -8.43 -11.84
C LYS A 81 6.27 -6.96 -11.82
N VAL A 82 5.38 -6.58 -10.89
CA VAL A 82 4.94 -5.19 -10.73
C VAL A 82 6.12 -4.30 -10.31
N ALA A 83 6.91 -4.69 -9.31
CA ALA A 83 8.08 -3.92 -8.88
C ALA A 83 9.11 -3.74 -10.00
N ALA A 84 9.37 -4.81 -10.78
CA ALA A 84 10.25 -4.74 -11.95
C ALA A 84 9.71 -3.77 -13.02
N GLN A 85 8.40 -3.78 -13.30
CA GLN A 85 7.76 -2.82 -14.21
C GLN A 85 7.86 -1.37 -13.73
N LEU A 86 7.84 -1.16 -12.41
CA LEU A 86 7.98 0.16 -11.79
C LEU A 86 9.45 0.61 -11.66
N GLY A 87 10.42 -0.29 -11.91
CA GLY A 87 11.84 0.02 -11.78
C GLY A 87 12.30 0.26 -10.33
N VAL A 88 11.63 -0.35 -9.35
CA VAL A 88 11.96 -0.20 -7.92
C VAL A 88 12.55 -1.49 -7.35
N PRO A 89 13.50 -1.41 -6.39
CA PRO A 89 13.98 -2.59 -5.67
C PRO A 89 12.84 -3.21 -4.87
N VAL A 90 12.84 -4.54 -4.76
CA VAL A 90 11.79 -5.30 -4.07
C VAL A 90 12.36 -6.29 -3.06
N TYR A 91 11.79 -6.27 -1.86
CA TYR A 91 12.18 -7.11 -0.75
C TYR A 91 11.00 -7.94 -0.24
N ASP A 92 11.29 -9.06 0.40
CA ASP A 92 10.30 -9.84 1.13
C ASP A 92 10.34 -9.42 2.60
N VAL A 93 9.20 -8.97 3.12
CA VAL A 93 9.13 -8.38 4.46
C VAL A 93 9.43 -9.40 5.55
N LEU A 94 9.25 -10.70 5.30
CA LEU A 94 9.61 -11.74 6.27
C LEU A 94 11.12 -11.86 6.44
N PHE A 95 11.91 -11.50 5.43
CA PHE A 95 13.36 -11.56 5.47
C PHE A 95 13.98 -10.25 5.94
N THR A 96 13.47 -9.10 5.48
CA THR A 96 14.07 -7.79 5.79
C THR A 96 13.41 -7.10 6.98
N GLY A 97 12.17 -7.46 7.30
CA GLY A 97 11.27 -6.61 8.08
C GLY A 97 10.89 -5.33 7.35
N TYR A 98 10.04 -4.52 7.99
CA TYR A 98 9.72 -3.17 7.53
C TYR A 98 10.85 -2.18 7.83
N PRO A 99 11.16 -1.26 6.90
CA PRO A 99 12.23 -0.28 7.10
C PRO A 99 11.87 0.72 8.20
N GLN A 100 12.87 1.25 8.89
CA GLN A 100 12.66 2.17 10.03
C GLN A 100 11.79 3.38 9.66
N ARG A 101 12.05 3.99 8.49
CA ARG A 101 11.29 5.14 7.99
C ARG A 101 9.78 4.90 7.87
N TYR A 102 9.34 3.68 7.53
CA TYR A 102 7.92 3.32 7.52
C TYR A 102 7.32 3.34 8.94
N ARG A 103 8.07 2.85 9.93
CA ARG A 103 7.65 2.80 11.33
C ARG A 103 7.55 4.19 11.93
N ASP A 104 8.53 5.04 11.63
CA ASP A 104 8.58 6.44 12.07
C ASP A 104 7.41 7.23 11.48
N TRP A 105 7.17 7.12 10.17
CA TRP A 105 6.04 7.75 9.51
C TRP A 105 4.70 7.29 10.11
N THR A 106 4.51 5.99 10.27
CA THR A 106 3.26 5.42 10.82
C THR A 106 3.03 5.89 12.25
N SER A 107 4.09 5.99 13.06
CA SER A 107 4.00 6.52 14.43
C SER A 107 3.61 7.99 14.42
N ALA A 108 4.27 8.81 13.60
CA ALA A 108 3.98 10.24 13.48
C ALA A 108 2.54 10.52 13.00
N GLN A 109 1.98 9.69 12.10
CA GLN A 109 0.60 9.82 11.63
C GLN A 109 -0.44 9.45 12.70
N ARG A 110 -0.10 8.61 13.68
CA ARG A 110 -1.01 8.26 14.80
C ARG A 110 -1.17 9.38 15.82
N HIS A 111 -0.20 10.29 15.89
CA HIS A 111 -0.19 11.42 16.82
C HIS A 111 -0.81 12.70 16.24
N ARG A 112 -1.32 12.63 15.01
CA ARG A 112 -2.04 13.72 14.33
C ARG A 112 -3.54 13.46 14.36
#